data_AF-A0A9C6X550-F1
#
_entry.id   AF-A0A9C6X550-F1
#
_cell.length_a   1.000
_cell.length_b   1.000
_cell.length_c   1.000
_cell.angle_alpha   90.00
_cell.angle_beta   90.00
_cell.angle_gamma   90.00
#
_symmetry.space_group_name_H-M   'P 1'
#
loop_
_entity.id
_entity.type
_entity.pdbx_description
1 polymer ?
#
loop_
_entity_poly.entity_id
_entity_poly.type
_entity_poly.pdbx_seq_one_letter_code
_entity_poly.pdbx_strand_id
1 'polypeptide(L)'
;MLTYQPPASRSSEHSGGSYLGAVRAPGTHWGPPGSGWGVPPAGPGPGGRGFRTPLRAPLRIPLPRATRASWSTCRLWILITVISVYLLGVLLLSSVSFQTGPNGERTLHVPELSGFPYALAGGRRMPFPRGPLSSVLGGGGGGGPVGRSRGLQWCQPLRFLDNDRPRAVTALASFPGSGNTWLRYLLQQATGVHTGSVYKDFGLLKNGFPAESVSNGTVLAVKTHEWGPVARAPFHRAVLLVRSPGPAIQAEFNRQSGGHIGFAAPDRYRLKKGRFWANFVTAKLAAWRQTNIDWLTNFTGPTHIVLYDDLVRDVEGTLRAILDFLEHPVTDDAMACAIERREGIYRRKRRALAANFDPYTPSMKSMLRDQQDEVFAHVKKYQQLAVS
;
A
#
# COMPACT_ATOMS: atom_id res chain seq x y z
N MET A 1 -19.36 52.13 19.72
CA MET A 1 -19.01 52.26 18.28
C MET A 1 -17.93 51.22 18.01
N LEU A 2 -18.03 50.28 17.07
CA LEU A 2 -19.10 49.93 16.13
C LEU A 2 -19.40 48.41 16.25
N THR A 3 -20.67 48.03 16.16
CA THR A 3 -21.14 46.64 16.26
C THR A 3 -21.32 46.02 14.87
N TYR A 4 -20.85 44.79 14.67
CA TYR A 4 -21.06 44.03 13.43
C TYR A 4 -22.14 42.96 13.64
N GLN A 5 -23.20 43.00 12.82
CA GLN A 5 -24.29 42.01 12.84
C GLN A 5 -24.14 40.99 11.70
N PRO A 6 -24.53 39.72 11.90
CA PRO A 6 -24.66 38.75 10.82
C PRO A 6 -26.00 38.91 10.07
N PRO A 7 -26.06 38.61 8.75
CA PRO A 7 -27.32 38.62 8.01
C PRO A 7 -28.20 37.40 8.34
N ALA A 8 -29.52 37.62 8.41
CA ALA A 8 -30.50 36.63 8.81
C ALA A 8 -30.95 35.69 7.68
N SER A 9 -31.55 34.57 8.10
CA SER A 9 -32.28 33.62 7.26
C SER A 9 -33.47 34.26 6.51
N ARG A 10 -33.75 33.76 5.30
CA ARG A 10 -35.05 33.92 4.64
C ARG A 10 -35.74 32.57 4.47
N SER A 11 -36.78 32.36 5.26
CA SER A 11 -37.88 31.47 4.93
C SER A 11 -38.90 32.22 4.07
N SER A 12 -39.61 31.50 3.19
CA SER A 12 -40.85 31.97 2.57
C SER A 12 -41.71 30.77 2.21
N GLU A 13 -42.75 30.53 3.02
CA GLU A 13 -43.85 29.63 2.70
C GLU A 13 -44.86 30.35 1.79
N HIS A 14 -45.41 29.64 0.79
CA HIS A 14 -46.76 29.81 0.22
C HIS A 14 -47.02 28.50 -0.57
N SER A 15 -47.88 27.55 -0.18
CA SER A 15 -49.33 27.56 0.14
C SER A 15 -50.25 27.25 -1.06
N GLY A 16 -50.96 26.11 -0.97
CA GLY A 16 -52.26 25.87 -1.61
C GLY A 16 -52.32 25.38 -3.07
N GLY A 17 -53.05 24.28 -3.34
CA GLY A 17 -53.36 23.86 -4.72
C GLY A 17 -53.79 22.40 -4.90
N SER A 18 -54.85 21.94 -4.24
CA SER A 18 -55.39 20.58 -4.39
C SER A 18 -56.24 20.42 -5.66
N TYR A 19 -56.17 19.25 -6.34
CA TYR A 19 -57.28 18.75 -7.17
C TYR A 19 -57.42 17.22 -7.09
N LEU A 20 -58.67 16.75 -7.06
CA LEU A 20 -59.11 15.35 -6.92
C LEU A 20 -59.56 14.76 -8.27
N GLY A 21 -59.63 13.43 -8.35
CA GLY A 21 -60.18 12.66 -9.49
C GLY A 21 -59.25 11.52 -9.91
N ALA A 22 -59.22 10.34 -9.28
CA ALA A 22 -60.30 9.35 -9.11
C ALA A 22 -60.91 8.86 -10.45
N VAL A 23 -60.78 7.56 -10.76
CA VAL A 23 -61.87 6.62 -11.15
C VAL A 23 -61.31 5.24 -11.57
N ARG A 24 -61.72 4.20 -10.81
CA ARG A 24 -62.03 2.78 -11.13
C ARG A 24 -61.11 1.88 -12.00
N ALA A 25 -60.75 0.75 -11.39
CA ALA A 25 -60.61 -0.61 -11.98
C ALA A 25 -62.01 -1.18 -12.41
N PRO A 26 -62.22 -2.40 -13.00
CA PRO A 26 -61.46 -3.64 -12.77
C PRO A 26 -61.40 -4.71 -13.91
N GLY A 27 -60.72 -5.85 -13.62
CA GLY A 27 -60.98 -7.18 -14.21
C GLY A 27 -60.37 -7.45 -15.60
N THR A 28 -59.94 -8.65 -15.98
CA THR A 28 -60.41 -10.00 -15.58
C THR A 28 -59.37 -11.10 -15.85
N HIS A 29 -59.44 -12.20 -15.09
CA HIS A 29 -58.84 -13.49 -15.46
C HIS A 29 -59.47 -14.09 -16.72
N TRP A 30 -58.69 -14.78 -17.56
CA TRP A 30 -59.11 -16.01 -18.26
C TRP A 30 -57.90 -16.94 -18.47
N GLY A 31 -58.15 -18.26 -18.42
CA GLY A 31 -57.12 -19.32 -18.51
C GLY A 31 -56.96 -19.93 -19.92
N PRO A 32 -56.22 -21.04 -20.06
CA PRO A 32 -55.80 -21.60 -21.35
C PRO A 32 -56.72 -22.71 -21.88
N PRO A 33 -56.66 -22.97 -23.20
CA PRO A 33 -56.57 -24.32 -23.78
C PRO A 33 -55.41 -24.37 -24.83
N GLY A 34 -54.99 -25.49 -25.42
CA GLY A 34 -55.41 -26.90 -25.36
C GLY A 34 -54.48 -27.76 -26.26
N SER A 35 -54.66 -29.09 -26.23
CA SER A 35 -53.78 -30.12 -26.81
C SER A 35 -53.89 -30.39 -28.33
N GLY A 36 -52.83 -30.94 -28.94
CA GLY A 36 -52.97 -32.17 -29.77
C GLY A 36 -52.26 -32.29 -31.14
N TRP A 37 -51.55 -33.43 -31.34
CA TRP A 37 -51.24 -34.14 -32.60
C TRP A 37 -50.30 -33.46 -33.64
N GLY A 38 -49.44 -34.16 -34.40
CA GLY A 38 -49.14 -35.60 -34.48
C GLY A 38 -47.88 -35.94 -35.34
N VAL A 39 -47.57 -37.24 -35.48
CA VAL A 39 -46.42 -37.87 -36.19
C VAL A 39 -46.97 -38.69 -37.37
N PRO A 40 -46.37 -38.76 -38.60
CA PRO A 40 -45.51 -39.89 -39.04
C PRO A 40 -44.62 -39.60 -40.30
N PRO A 41 -44.09 -40.58 -41.08
CA PRO A 41 -43.64 -41.97 -40.82
C PRO A 41 -42.16 -42.24 -41.24
N ALA A 42 -41.70 -43.49 -41.09
CA ALA A 42 -40.44 -44.03 -41.62
C ALA A 42 -40.63 -45.00 -42.81
N GLY A 43 -39.56 -45.33 -43.56
CA GLY A 43 -39.52 -46.28 -44.69
C GLY A 43 -38.10 -46.85 -44.95
N PRO A 44 -37.95 -47.97 -45.72
CA PRO A 44 -37.04 -49.07 -45.31
C PRO A 44 -35.74 -49.31 -46.12
N GLY A 45 -34.95 -50.32 -45.71
CA GLY A 45 -33.66 -50.78 -46.28
C GLY A 45 -33.74 -51.56 -47.62
N PRO A 46 -32.77 -52.42 -48.03
CA PRO A 46 -31.76 -53.21 -47.27
C PRO A 46 -30.28 -52.88 -47.69
N GLY A 47 -29.18 -53.59 -47.37
CA GLY A 47 -28.91 -54.76 -46.51
C GLY A 47 -28.23 -55.96 -47.23
N GLY A 48 -26.95 -56.30 -46.92
CA GLY A 48 -26.18 -57.36 -47.61
C GLY A 48 -24.91 -57.87 -46.88
N ARG A 49 -24.69 -59.20 -46.94
CA ARG A 49 -23.50 -59.96 -46.46
C ARG A 49 -22.45 -60.01 -47.60
N GLY A 50 -21.13 -60.19 -47.46
CA GLY A 50 -20.23 -60.47 -46.33
C GLY A 50 -19.16 -61.50 -46.75
N PHE A 51 -17.85 -61.25 -46.56
CA PHE A 51 -16.79 -62.25 -46.79
C PHE A 51 -15.53 -61.98 -45.93
N ARG A 52 -14.83 -63.04 -45.52
CA ARG A 52 -13.53 -63.01 -44.80
C ARG A 52 -12.45 -63.65 -45.67
N THR A 53 -11.23 -63.11 -45.67
CA THR A 53 -9.94 -63.83 -45.45
C THR A 53 -8.76 -62.82 -45.39
N PRO A 54 -7.59 -63.18 -44.82
CA PRO A 54 -6.72 -62.20 -44.14
C PRO A 54 -5.40 -61.86 -44.87
N LEU A 55 -4.78 -60.74 -44.51
CA LEU A 55 -3.37 -60.46 -44.85
C LEU A 55 -2.62 -59.66 -43.76
N ARG A 56 -1.64 -60.35 -43.16
CA ARG A 56 -0.37 -59.91 -42.53
C ARG A 56 -0.34 -58.69 -41.60
N ALA A 57 0.05 -58.94 -40.35
CA ALA A 57 0.54 -57.94 -39.41
C ALA A 57 1.97 -57.45 -39.76
N PRO A 58 2.32 -56.18 -39.49
CA PRO A 58 3.70 -55.69 -39.61
C PRO A 58 4.56 -56.12 -38.41
N LEU A 59 5.82 -56.46 -38.67
CA LEU A 59 6.81 -56.80 -37.63
C LEU A 59 7.02 -55.65 -36.64
N ARG A 60 7.04 -55.96 -35.34
CA ARG A 60 7.61 -55.07 -34.32
C ARG A 60 9.10 -55.33 -34.19
N ILE A 61 9.92 -54.36 -34.58
CA ILE A 61 11.36 -54.33 -34.26
C ILE A 61 11.50 -53.92 -32.78
N PRO A 62 12.23 -54.67 -31.93
CA PRO A 62 12.47 -54.26 -30.55
C PRO A 62 13.60 -53.24 -30.49
N LEU A 63 13.28 -51.99 -30.15
CA LEU A 63 14.26 -51.00 -29.74
C LEU A 63 14.80 -51.34 -28.33
N PRO A 64 16.11 -51.16 -28.06
CA PRO A 64 16.69 -51.49 -26.77
C PRO A 64 16.16 -50.58 -25.66
N ARG A 65 15.88 -51.17 -24.49
CA ARG A 65 15.47 -50.43 -23.28
C ARG A 65 16.65 -49.61 -22.74
N ALA A 66 16.81 -48.37 -23.19
CA ALA A 66 17.61 -47.38 -22.48
C ALA A 66 17.05 -47.21 -21.06
N THR A 67 17.89 -47.48 -20.05
CA THR A 67 17.46 -47.58 -18.65
C THR A 67 17.10 -46.21 -18.09
N ARG A 68 15.81 -45.99 -17.83
CA ARG A 68 15.24 -44.73 -17.27
C ARG A 68 15.74 -44.40 -15.84
N ALA A 69 16.61 -45.22 -15.27
CA ALA A 69 17.18 -45.10 -13.92
C ALA A 69 18.51 -44.31 -13.85
N SER A 70 19.17 -44.02 -14.99
CA SER A 70 20.46 -43.32 -15.01
C SER A 70 20.36 -41.79 -14.83
N TRP A 71 19.25 -41.18 -15.28
CA TRP A 71 19.10 -39.72 -15.30
C TRP A 71 18.65 -39.11 -13.97
N SER A 72 17.98 -39.88 -13.10
CA SER A 72 17.56 -39.44 -11.77
C SER A 72 18.71 -39.45 -10.77
N THR A 73 19.55 -40.49 -10.80
CA THR A 73 20.74 -40.62 -9.93
C THR A 73 21.77 -39.54 -10.26
N CYS A 74 22.04 -39.26 -11.54
CA CYS A 74 22.96 -38.19 -11.93
C CYS A 74 22.53 -36.80 -11.38
N ARG A 75 21.24 -36.45 -11.47
CA ARG A 75 20.71 -35.20 -10.91
C ARG A 75 20.79 -35.15 -9.37
N LEU A 76 20.56 -36.29 -8.71
CA LEU A 76 20.69 -36.39 -7.26
C LEU A 76 22.14 -36.20 -6.80
N TRP A 77 23.10 -36.83 -7.48
CA TRP A 77 24.53 -36.66 -7.20
C TRP A 77 24.99 -35.21 -7.41
N ILE A 78 24.60 -34.55 -8.51
CA ILE A 78 24.90 -33.13 -8.73
C ILE A 78 24.36 -32.25 -7.60
N LEU A 79 23.12 -32.50 -7.15
CA LEU A 79 22.52 -31.75 -6.04
C LEU A 79 23.27 -31.96 -4.72
N ILE A 80 23.65 -33.21 -4.43
CA ILE A 80 24.45 -33.56 -3.24
C ILE A 80 25.82 -32.87 -3.30
N THR A 81 26.52 -32.91 -4.44
CA THR A 81 27.82 -32.23 -4.58
C THR A 81 27.71 -30.72 -4.36
N VAL A 82 26.70 -30.06 -4.92
CA VAL A 82 26.48 -28.61 -4.73
C VAL A 82 26.19 -28.27 -3.26
N ILE A 83 25.35 -29.07 -2.57
CA ILE A 83 25.06 -28.88 -1.15
C ILE A 83 26.32 -29.11 -0.30
N SER A 84 27.10 -30.16 -0.58
CA SER A 84 28.34 -30.45 0.14
C SER A 84 29.38 -29.35 -0.03
N VAL A 85 29.58 -28.83 -1.26
CA VAL A 85 30.50 -27.71 -1.50
C VAL A 85 30.03 -26.43 -0.78
N TYR A 86 28.73 -26.14 -0.77
CA TYR A 86 28.18 -25.01 -0.04
C TYR A 86 28.40 -25.15 1.48
N LEU A 87 28.13 -26.32 2.05
CA LEU A 87 28.35 -26.58 3.48
C LEU A 87 29.84 -26.54 3.86
N LEU A 88 30.73 -27.06 3.00
CA LEU A 88 32.17 -26.96 3.21
C LEU A 88 32.66 -25.51 3.17
N GLY A 89 32.13 -24.70 2.24
CA GLY A 89 32.41 -23.27 2.14
C GLY A 89 31.94 -22.48 3.36
N VAL A 90 30.75 -22.79 3.89
CA VAL A 90 30.25 -22.19 5.14
C VAL A 90 31.13 -22.60 6.33
N LEU A 91 31.54 -23.87 6.43
CA LEU A 91 32.44 -24.35 7.47
C LEU A 91 33.82 -23.67 7.40
N LEU A 92 34.41 -23.55 6.21
CA LEU A 92 35.68 -22.84 5.99
C LEU A 92 35.58 -21.35 6.36
N LEU A 93 34.49 -20.67 5.99
CA LEU A 93 34.24 -19.28 6.38
C LEU A 93 34.03 -19.10 7.89
N SER A 94 33.64 -20.16 8.61
CA SER A 94 33.54 -20.15 10.08
C SER A 94 34.80 -20.64 10.82
N SER A 95 35.76 -21.27 10.14
CA SER A 95 37.04 -21.69 10.74
C SER A 95 38.15 -20.64 10.60
N VAL A 96 38.06 -19.72 9.64
CA VAL A 96 39.03 -18.61 9.50
C VAL A 96 38.67 -17.45 10.45
N SER A 97 38.82 -17.69 11.75
CA SER A 97 38.82 -16.64 12.80
C SER A 97 39.50 -17.11 14.09
N PHE A 98 40.66 -17.76 13.98
CA PHE A 98 41.56 -18.00 15.11
C PHE A 98 43.03 -17.84 14.69
N GLN A 99 43.61 -16.70 15.07
CA GLN A 99 45.04 -16.59 15.32
C GLN A 99 45.23 -16.02 16.73
N THR A 100 45.89 -16.79 17.58
CA THR A 100 46.29 -16.42 18.93
C THR A 100 47.54 -15.54 18.86
N GLY A 101 47.44 -14.29 19.30
CA GLY A 101 48.62 -13.49 19.63
C GLY A 101 49.24 -13.93 20.97
N PRO A 102 50.56 -13.77 21.17
CA PRO A 102 51.16 -13.92 22.49
C PRO A 102 50.70 -12.77 23.40
N ASN A 103 50.65 -13.04 24.71
CA ASN A 103 50.16 -12.16 25.78
C ASN A 103 48.62 -12.01 25.80
N GLY A 104 47.99 -12.80 26.68
CA GLY A 104 46.54 -12.96 26.74
C GLY A 104 45.79 -11.84 27.46
N GLU A 105 45.69 -10.68 26.83
CA GLU A 105 44.86 -9.56 27.32
C GLU A 105 43.92 -9.06 26.21
N ARG A 106 42.63 -8.90 26.53
CA ARG A 106 41.58 -8.56 25.55
C ARG A 106 41.14 -7.10 25.69
N THR A 107 41.76 -6.22 24.94
CA THR A 107 41.23 -4.88 24.63
C THR A 107 41.15 -4.71 23.11
N LEU A 108 39.97 -4.31 22.61
CA LEU A 108 39.78 -4.02 21.19
C LEU A 108 39.58 -2.51 21.02
N HIS A 109 40.62 -1.82 20.55
CA HIS A 109 40.47 -0.47 20.02
C HIS A 109 39.65 -0.51 18.73
N VAL A 110 38.59 0.29 18.67
CA VAL A 110 37.83 0.60 17.46
C VAL A 110 37.86 2.13 17.29
N PRO A 111 38.17 2.67 16.10
CA PRO A 111 38.12 4.12 15.88
C PRO A 111 36.71 4.68 16.07
N GLU A 112 36.62 5.88 16.65
CA GLU A 112 35.34 6.51 16.97
C GLU A 112 34.48 6.81 15.73
N LEU A 113 33.22 6.40 15.80
CA LEU A 113 32.10 6.95 15.04
C LEU A 113 30.86 6.92 15.93
N SER A 114 30.75 7.95 16.76
CA SER A 114 29.58 8.27 17.57
C SER A 114 28.40 8.70 16.66
N GLY A 115 27.13 8.43 17.00
CA GLY A 115 26.59 7.55 18.04
C GLY A 115 25.06 7.62 18.04
N PHE A 116 24.38 6.49 17.77
CA PHE A 116 22.92 6.36 17.91
C PHE A 116 22.57 4.89 18.29
N PRO A 117 22.01 4.63 19.49
CA PRO A 117 21.66 3.27 19.89
C PRO A 117 20.31 2.82 19.30
N TYR A 118 20.33 1.77 18.49
CA TYR A 118 19.11 1.08 18.06
C TYR A 118 18.49 0.29 19.21
N ALA A 119 17.52 0.88 19.92
CA ALA A 119 16.68 0.16 20.87
C ALA A 119 15.67 -0.72 20.13
N LEU A 120 15.90 -2.04 20.13
CA LEU A 120 15.00 -3.04 19.55
C LEU A 120 13.72 -3.23 20.39
N ALA A 121 12.65 -2.50 20.05
CA ALA A 121 11.34 -2.67 20.68
C ALA A 121 10.40 -3.62 19.89
N GLY A 122 10.43 -4.91 20.24
CA GLY A 122 9.19 -5.69 20.44
C GLY A 122 8.19 -5.95 19.29
N GLY A 123 8.56 -5.84 18.02
CA GLY A 123 7.66 -6.21 16.91
C GLY A 123 7.73 -7.69 16.51
N ARG A 124 6.87 -8.57 17.05
CA ARG A 124 6.80 -9.99 16.62
C ARG A 124 6.51 -10.11 15.12
N ARG A 125 7.52 -10.44 14.31
CA ARG A 125 7.36 -10.77 12.89
C ARG A 125 6.58 -12.10 12.77
N MET A 126 5.31 -12.02 12.37
CA MET A 126 4.56 -13.18 11.90
C MET A 126 5.29 -13.82 10.70
N PRO A 127 5.63 -15.13 10.72
CA PRO A 127 6.27 -15.77 9.60
C PRO A 127 5.29 -15.92 8.43
N PHE A 128 5.60 -15.27 7.31
CA PHE A 128 4.92 -15.52 6.04
C PHE A 128 5.35 -16.89 5.49
N PRO A 129 4.41 -17.74 5.04
CA PRO A 129 4.77 -18.94 4.29
C PRO A 129 5.45 -18.54 2.98
N ARG A 130 6.71 -18.95 2.80
CA ARG A 130 7.40 -18.84 1.51
C ARG A 130 6.77 -19.84 0.55
N GLY A 131 5.93 -19.34 -0.37
CA GLY A 131 5.59 -20.07 -1.59
C GLY A 131 6.83 -20.19 -2.50
N PRO A 132 6.88 -21.17 -3.39
CA PRO A 132 8.06 -21.40 -4.23
C PRO A 132 8.29 -20.22 -5.19
N LEU A 133 9.53 -19.73 -5.24
CA LEU A 133 10.00 -18.89 -6.33
C LEU A 133 10.13 -19.75 -7.60
N SER A 134 9.31 -19.49 -8.61
CA SER A 134 9.55 -19.96 -9.97
C SER A 134 8.94 -18.97 -10.98
N SER A 135 9.46 -19.00 -12.21
CA SER A 135 9.10 -18.13 -13.35
C SER A 135 9.53 -16.66 -13.27
N VAL A 136 10.84 -16.43 -13.14
CA VAL A 136 11.50 -15.50 -14.08
C VAL A 136 11.95 -16.36 -15.27
N LEU A 137 11.39 -16.08 -16.45
CA LEU A 137 11.97 -16.28 -17.80
C LEU A 137 10.85 -16.01 -18.83
N GLY A 138 10.71 -14.76 -19.24
CA GLY A 138 9.79 -14.39 -20.33
C GLY A 138 10.39 -14.74 -21.68
N GLY A 139 9.88 -15.80 -22.32
CA GLY A 139 10.14 -16.06 -23.74
C GLY A 139 9.48 -14.99 -24.62
N GLY A 140 10.15 -14.61 -25.71
CA GLY A 140 9.72 -13.50 -26.56
C GLY A 140 8.56 -13.81 -27.51
N GLY A 141 7.90 -12.73 -27.99
CA GLY A 141 6.91 -12.77 -29.05
C GLY A 141 5.97 -11.57 -29.02
N GLY A 142 5.93 -10.78 -30.11
CA GLY A 142 4.94 -9.70 -30.28
C GLY A 142 5.40 -8.30 -29.84
N GLY A 143 6.25 -7.65 -30.64
CA GLY A 143 6.63 -6.24 -30.45
C GLY A 143 5.52 -5.27 -30.87
N GLY A 144 4.59 -4.95 -29.97
CA GLY A 144 3.84 -3.69 -30.03
C GLY A 144 4.62 -2.57 -29.34
N PRO A 145 4.50 -1.29 -29.77
CA PRO A 145 5.20 -0.19 -29.11
C PRO A 145 4.58 0.08 -27.73
N VAL A 146 5.09 -0.59 -26.71
CA VAL A 146 4.83 -0.25 -25.31
C VAL A 146 5.41 1.14 -25.09
N GLY A 147 4.52 2.15 -25.06
CA GLY A 147 4.92 3.54 -24.91
C GLY A 147 5.84 3.70 -23.71
N ARG A 148 7.05 4.25 -23.93
CA ARG A 148 7.98 4.61 -22.86
C ARG A 148 7.20 5.38 -21.80
N SER A 149 7.13 4.84 -20.58
CA SER A 149 6.56 5.57 -19.44
C SER A 149 7.32 6.88 -19.32
N ARG A 150 6.68 8.00 -19.67
CA ARG A 150 7.27 9.32 -19.43
C ARG A 150 7.57 9.39 -17.94
N GLY A 151 8.81 9.73 -17.60
CA GLY A 151 9.23 9.88 -16.20
C GLY A 151 8.33 10.89 -15.48
N LEU A 152 8.28 10.79 -14.15
CA LEU A 152 7.48 11.71 -13.35
C LEU A 152 7.90 13.16 -13.67
N GLN A 153 6.95 13.97 -14.15
CA GLN A 153 7.24 15.33 -14.58
C GLN A 153 7.07 16.30 -13.40
N TRP A 154 8.21 16.80 -12.92
CA TRP A 154 8.25 17.79 -11.85
C TRP A 154 7.92 19.21 -12.36
N CYS A 155 7.29 20.02 -11.52
CA CYS A 155 7.08 21.46 -11.81
C CYS A 155 8.39 22.26 -11.81
N GLN A 156 9.34 21.84 -10.98
CA GLN A 156 10.67 22.45 -10.85
C GLN A 156 11.72 21.34 -10.69
N PRO A 157 12.99 21.58 -11.07
CA PRO A 157 14.09 20.66 -10.77
C PRO A 157 14.18 20.43 -9.26
N LEU A 158 14.25 19.16 -8.84
CA LEU A 158 14.33 18.85 -7.43
C LEU A 158 15.73 19.12 -6.87
N ARG A 159 15.80 19.73 -5.68
CA ARG A 159 17.04 20.06 -4.96
C ARG A 159 16.97 19.75 -3.47
N PHE A 160 18.13 19.73 -2.82
CA PHE A 160 18.23 19.84 -1.37
C PHE A 160 18.08 21.32 -0.93
N LEU A 161 17.80 21.53 0.36
CA LEU A 161 17.99 22.82 1.02
C LEU A 161 19.48 23.04 1.31
N ASP A 162 19.89 24.30 1.29
CA ASP A 162 21.28 24.68 1.51
C ASP A 162 21.70 24.43 2.97
N ASN A 163 22.94 23.94 3.15
CA ASN A 163 23.48 23.44 4.41
C ASN A 163 24.15 24.54 5.27
N ASP A 164 24.20 25.77 4.76
CA ASP A 164 24.97 26.88 5.32
C ASP A 164 24.49 27.35 6.70
N ARG A 165 23.31 26.85 7.15
CA ARG A 165 22.76 27.08 8.48
C ARG A 165 22.08 25.80 9.00
N PRO A 166 22.19 25.47 10.30
CA PRO A 166 21.40 24.42 10.91
C PRO A 166 19.89 24.68 10.72
N ARG A 167 19.16 23.71 10.19
CA ARG A 167 17.71 23.79 9.96
C ARG A 167 16.96 22.81 10.86
N ALA A 168 15.81 23.25 11.38
CA ALA A 168 14.92 22.44 12.19
C ALA A 168 14.42 21.20 11.42
N VAL A 169 14.83 20.01 11.84
CA VAL A 169 14.40 18.75 11.20
C VAL A 169 12.91 18.55 11.48
N THR A 170 12.09 18.55 10.43
CA THR A 170 10.63 18.40 10.55
C THR A 170 10.21 16.96 10.23
N ALA A 171 9.52 16.30 11.16
CA ALA A 171 8.91 14.99 10.90
C ALA A 171 7.72 15.14 9.95
N LEU A 172 7.57 14.22 9.00
CA LEU A 172 6.28 13.89 8.41
C LEU A 172 5.85 12.54 9.02
N ALA A 173 5.16 12.62 10.15
CA ALA A 173 4.76 11.48 10.95
C ALA A 173 3.37 11.00 10.55
N SER A 174 3.17 9.69 10.43
CA SER A 174 1.83 9.07 10.39
C SER A 174 1.88 7.55 10.38
N PHE A 175 0.72 6.93 10.62
CA PHE A 175 0.53 5.50 10.35
C PHE A 175 0.68 5.14 8.85
N PRO A 176 1.25 3.97 8.49
CA PRO A 176 1.35 3.49 7.11
C PRO A 176 0.00 3.46 6.36
N GLY A 177 -0.04 3.94 5.12
CA GLY A 177 -1.29 3.99 4.35
C GLY A 177 -2.14 5.27 4.53
N SER A 178 -1.73 6.18 5.42
CA SER A 178 -2.40 7.48 5.65
C SER A 178 -2.20 8.53 4.54
N GLY A 179 -1.36 8.25 3.53
CA GLY A 179 -1.18 9.14 2.36
C GLY A 179 0.23 9.69 2.13
N ASN A 180 1.19 9.42 3.02
CA ASN A 180 2.58 9.93 2.99
C ASN A 180 3.21 10.15 1.61
N THR A 181 3.27 9.12 0.77
CA THR A 181 3.93 9.21 -0.55
C THR A 181 3.26 10.23 -1.46
N TRP A 182 1.95 10.41 -1.34
CA TRP A 182 1.21 11.43 -2.08
C TRP A 182 1.46 12.83 -1.52
N LEU A 183 1.41 13.02 -0.19
CA LEU A 183 1.71 14.33 0.41
C LEU A 183 3.17 14.76 0.15
N ARG A 184 4.15 13.84 0.28
CA ARG A 184 5.54 14.10 -0.10
C ARG A 184 5.70 14.52 -1.56
N TYR A 185 4.96 13.87 -2.46
CA TYR A 185 4.93 14.22 -3.88
C TYR A 185 4.39 15.63 -4.10
N LEU A 186 3.26 15.98 -3.45
CA LEU A 186 2.67 17.32 -3.54
C LEU A 186 3.62 18.41 -3.01
N LEU A 187 4.26 18.18 -1.86
CA LEU A 187 5.26 19.09 -1.31
C LEU A 187 6.45 19.27 -2.25
N GLN A 188 6.98 18.18 -2.84
CA GLN A 188 8.04 18.23 -3.85
C GLN A 188 7.60 18.96 -5.13
N GLN A 189 6.34 18.82 -5.56
CA GLN A 189 5.81 19.54 -6.72
C GLN A 189 5.71 21.05 -6.48
N ALA A 190 5.22 21.47 -5.31
CA ALA A 190 5.04 22.88 -4.99
C ALA A 190 6.36 23.62 -4.75
N THR A 191 7.36 22.95 -4.17
CA THR A 191 8.59 23.61 -3.67
C THR A 191 9.84 23.36 -4.50
N GLY A 192 9.87 22.31 -5.31
CA GLY A 192 11.13 21.80 -5.88
C GLY A 192 12.10 21.21 -4.83
N VAL A 193 11.71 21.07 -3.55
CA VAL A 193 12.61 20.61 -2.49
C VAL A 193 12.36 19.14 -2.15
N HIS A 194 13.42 18.35 -2.04
CA HIS A 194 13.35 16.95 -1.64
C HIS A 194 12.68 16.74 -0.28
N THR A 195 11.91 15.66 -0.16
CA THR A 195 11.46 15.14 1.14
C THR A 195 12.22 13.87 1.51
N GLY A 196 12.68 13.81 2.76
CA GLY A 196 13.43 12.69 3.32
C GLY A 196 12.57 11.55 3.84
N SER A 197 13.24 10.54 4.38
CA SER A 197 12.63 9.33 4.93
C SER A 197 13.62 8.64 5.85
N VAL A 198 13.17 8.19 7.03
CA VAL A 198 14.00 7.36 7.92
C VAL A 198 14.22 5.93 7.37
N TYR A 199 13.67 5.63 6.19
CA TYR A 199 13.75 4.33 5.53
C TYR A 199 14.52 4.42 4.21
N LYS A 200 14.94 3.25 3.69
CA LYS A 200 15.54 3.11 2.35
C LYS A 200 14.62 2.35 1.40
N ASP A 201 13.59 3.03 0.88
CA ASP A 201 12.71 2.40 -0.11
C ASP A 201 13.30 2.52 -1.52
N PHE A 202 13.95 1.45 -2.00
CA PHE A 202 14.53 1.43 -3.35
C PHE A 202 13.51 1.62 -4.48
N GLY A 203 12.24 1.31 -4.24
CA GLY A 203 11.15 1.54 -5.19
C GLY A 203 10.85 3.03 -5.30
N LEU A 204 10.73 3.74 -4.18
CA LEU A 204 10.52 5.19 -4.14
C LEU A 204 11.78 5.96 -4.57
N LEU A 205 12.98 5.51 -4.19
CA LEU A 205 14.26 6.13 -4.56
C LEU A 205 14.42 6.19 -6.09
N LYS A 206 14.14 5.08 -6.80
CA LYS A 206 14.17 5.04 -8.27
C LYS A 206 13.02 5.79 -8.93
N ASN A 207 11.91 6.01 -8.21
CA ASN A 207 10.70 6.63 -8.72
C ASN A 207 10.34 7.88 -7.90
N GLY A 208 11.22 8.88 -7.93
CA GLY A 208 10.90 10.26 -7.54
C GLY A 208 11.22 10.69 -6.11
N PHE A 209 11.81 9.84 -5.27
CA PHE A 209 12.23 10.19 -3.90
C PHE A 209 13.73 9.93 -3.68
N PRO A 210 14.63 10.64 -4.37
CA PRO A 210 16.08 10.37 -4.31
C PRO A 210 16.67 10.57 -2.90
N ALA A 211 16.01 11.36 -2.04
CA ALA A 211 16.37 11.58 -0.65
C ALA A 211 15.81 10.53 0.35
N GLU A 212 15.41 9.33 -0.10
CA GLU A 212 15.26 8.20 0.83
C GLU A 212 16.55 7.99 1.65
N SER A 213 16.41 7.70 2.94
CA SER A 213 17.51 7.64 3.93
C SER A 213 18.19 8.97 4.27
N VAL A 214 17.67 10.11 3.82
CA VAL A 214 18.05 11.43 4.33
C VAL A 214 17.07 11.84 5.42
N SER A 215 17.59 12.16 6.60
CA SER A 215 16.81 12.41 7.83
C SER A 215 17.29 13.62 8.65
N ASN A 216 17.83 14.63 7.97
CA ASN A 216 18.40 15.85 8.57
C ASN A 216 17.77 17.11 7.93
N GLY A 217 18.28 18.31 8.27
CA GLY A 217 17.73 19.60 7.83
C GLY A 217 17.90 19.94 6.33
N THR A 218 18.49 19.05 5.54
CA THR A 218 18.74 19.26 4.09
C THR A 218 17.51 19.00 3.21
N VAL A 219 16.42 18.50 3.82
CA VAL A 219 15.15 18.15 3.17
C VAL A 219 13.99 18.87 3.85
N LEU A 220 12.92 19.12 3.10
CA LEU A 220 11.76 19.89 3.56
C LEU A 220 11.03 19.24 4.76
N ALA A 221 10.86 17.92 4.70
CA ALA A 221 10.31 17.11 5.78
C ALA A 221 10.77 15.65 5.66
N VAL A 222 10.86 14.93 6.78
CA VAL A 222 11.38 13.56 6.86
C VAL A 222 10.27 12.58 7.25
N LYS A 223 9.91 11.69 6.33
CA LYS A 223 8.87 10.67 6.56
C LYS A 223 9.25 9.67 7.65
N THR A 224 8.37 9.46 8.63
CA THR A 224 8.46 8.38 9.63
C THR A 224 7.11 7.69 9.89
N HIS A 225 7.15 6.41 10.27
CA HIS A 225 6.03 5.67 10.86
C HIS A 225 6.31 5.23 12.30
N GLU A 226 7.51 5.55 12.81
CA GLU A 226 7.92 5.18 14.17
C GLU A 226 7.27 6.12 15.20
N TRP A 227 7.17 5.64 16.44
CA TRP A 227 6.63 6.37 17.58
C TRP A 227 7.43 6.03 18.85
N GLY A 228 7.18 6.76 19.94
CA GLY A 228 7.95 6.67 21.17
C GLY A 228 9.16 7.63 21.21
N PRO A 229 9.80 7.78 22.38
CA PRO A 229 10.76 8.87 22.64
C PRO A 229 11.95 8.87 21.68
N VAL A 230 12.57 7.71 21.42
CA VAL A 230 13.72 7.58 20.50
C VAL A 230 13.35 7.98 19.06
N ALA A 231 12.13 7.65 18.62
CA ALA A 231 11.66 7.99 17.28
C ALA A 231 11.39 9.48 17.10
N ARG A 232 11.00 10.17 18.18
CA ARG A 232 10.69 11.61 18.16
C ARG A 232 11.90 12.51 18.40
N ALA A 233 12.88 12.05 19.17
CA ALA A 233 14.04 12.84 19.60
C ALA A 233 14.83 13.57 18.48
N PRO A 234 14.96 13.07 17.23
CA PRO A 234 15.65 13.80 16.15
C PRO A 234 14.87 15.00 15.58
N PHE A 235 13.60 15.16 15.94
CA PHE A 235 12.67 16.09 15.29
C PHE A 235 12.35 17.31 16.15
N HIS A 236 12.32 18.46 15.50
CA HIS A 236 12.10 19.77 16.13
C HIS A 236 10.66 20.27 15.91
N ARG A 237 10.06 19.89 14.78
CA ARG A 237 8.67 20.16 14.38
C ARG A 237 8.06 18.87 13.82
N ALA A 238 6.73 18.78 13.76
CA ALA A 238 6.03 17.66 13.13
C ALA A 238 4.87 18.12 12.24
N VAL A 239 4.75 17.49 11.07
CA VAL A 239 3.50 17.43 10.30
C VAL A 239 2.90 16.04 10.56
N LEU A 240 1.76 15.98 11.26
CA LEU A 240 1.09 14.74 11.61
C LEU A 240 -0.06 14.47 10.63
N LEU A 241 0.11 13.51 9.73
CA LEU A 241 -0.91 13.14 8.73
C LEU A 241 -1.85 12.04 9.27
N VAL A 242 -3.04 12.43 9.71
CA VAL A 242 -4.06 11.52 10.25
C VAL A 242 -5.04 11.13 9.15
N ARG A 243 -5.36 9.83 9.07
CA ARG A 243 -6.40 9.29 8.18
C ARG A 243 -7.26 8.29 8.94
N SER A 244 -8.57 8.25 8.68
CA SER A 244 -9.47 7.25 9.27
C SER A 244 -8.91 5.82 9.20
N PRO A 245 -9.03 5.03 10.29
CA PRO A 245 -8.27 3.80 10.44
C PRO A 245 -8.66 2.74 9.41
N GLY A 246 -9.94 2.62 9.02
CA GLY A 246 -10.38 1.66 8.00
C GLY A 246 -9.65 1.85 6.66
N PRO A 247 -9.84 2.99 5.98
CA PRO A 247 -9.12 3.30 4.74
C PRO A 247 -7.59 3.20 4.86
N ALA A 248 -6.99 3.59 5.99
CA ALA A 248 -5.55 3.50 6.20
C ALA A 248 -5.05 2.05 6.35
N ILE A 249 -5.74 1.22 7.13
CA ILE A 249 -5.40 -0.20 7.35
C ILE A 249 -5.60 -1.01 6.06
N GLN A 250 -6.69 -0.77 5.31
CA GLN A 250 -6.89 -1.41 4.01
C GLN A 250 -5.82 -0.95 3.01
N ALA A 251 -5.44 0.33 3.02
CA ALA A 251 -4.35 0.87 2.19
C ALA A 251 -2.99 0.21 2.49
N GLU A 252 -2.68 -0.06 3.75
CA GLU A 252 -1.46 -0.76 4.20
C GLU A 252 -1.49 -2.26 3.85
N PHE A 253 -2.63 -2.94 4.03
CA PHE A 253 -2.79 -4.35 3.62
C PHE A 253 -2.57 -4.54 2.11
N ASN A 254 -3.15 -3.64 1.33
CA ASN A 254 -2.95 -3.57 -0.12
C ASN A 254 -1.48 -3.31 -0.47
N ARG A 255 -0.78 -2.46 0.28
CA ARG A 255 0.65 -2.18 0.09
C ARG A 255 1.51 -3.42 0.34
N GLN A 256 1.27 -4.14 1.45
CA GLN A 256 2.02 -5.35 1.80
C GLN A 256 1.73 -6.53 0.86
N SER A 257 0.53 -6.60 0.30
CA SER A 257 0.08 -7.73 -0.54
C SER A 257 0.25 -7.51 -2.05
N GLY A 258 0.36 -6.26 -2.50
CA GLY A 258 0.41 -5.89 -3.93
C GLY A 258 1.41 -4.78 -4.30
N GLY A 259 2.22 -4.30 -3.35
CA GLY A 259 3.19 -3.23 -3.57
C GLY A 259 2.61 -1.81 -3.47
N HIS A 260 3.46 -0.80 -3.62
CA HIS A 260 3.19 0.61 -3.26
C HIS A 260 1.90 1.19 -3.87
N ILE A 261 1.64 0.87 -5.13
CA ILE A 261 0.46 1.32 -5.90
C ILE A 261 -0.56 0.19 -6.14
N GLY A 262 -0.30 -1.00 -5.61
CA GLY A 262 -1.12 -2.18 -5.86
C GLY A 262 -2.28 -2.38 -4.89
N PHE A 263 -2.98 -3.50 -5.14
CA PHE A 263 -4.11 -4.00 -4.37
C PHE A 263 -3.85 -5.47 -4.00
N ALA A 264 -4.31 -5.89 -2.83
CA ALA A 264 -4.38 -7.29 -2.46
C ALA A 264 -5.40 -8.01 -3.35
N ALA A 265 -5.09 -9.23 -3.81
CA ALA A 265 -6.08 -10.09 -4.42
C ALA A 265 -7.21 -10.40 -3.40
N PRO A 266 -8.50 -10.50 -3.82
CA PRO A 266 -9.62 -10.71 -2.90
C PRO A 266 -9.44 -11.89 -1.94
N ASP A 267 -8.79 -12.98 -2.40
CA ASP A 267 -8.55 -14.17 -1.58
C ASP A 267 -7.61 -13.92 -0.39
N ARG A 268 -6.75 -12.89 -0.45
CA ARG A 268 -5.90 -12.48 0.69
C ARG A 268 -6.72 -12.09 1.92
N TYR A 269 -7.90 -11.49 1.71
CA TYR A 269 -8.83 -11.16 2.79
C TYR A 269 -9.54 -12.41 3.35
N ARG A 270 -9.71 -13.45 2.54
CA ARG A 270 -10.39 -14.71 2.90
C ARG A 270 -9.46 -15.77 3.52
N LEU A 271 -8.13 -15.58 3.43
CA LEU A 271 -7.12 -16.52 3.94
C LEU A 271 -7.40 -16.98 5.39
N LYS A 272 -7.25 -18.29 5.62
CA LYS A 272 -7.50 -18.98 6.90
C LYS A 272 -8.90 -18.72 7.49
N LYS A 273 -9.92 -18.63 6.63
CA LYS A 273 -11.32 -18.24 6.96
C LYS A 273 -11.39 -16.82 7.55
N GLY A 274 -10.73 -15.86 6.89
CA GLY A 274 -10.68 -14.45 7.30
C GLY A 274 -9.80 -14.14 8.53
N ARG A 275 -9.34 -15.14 9.29
CA ARG A 275 -8.53 -14.94 10.51
C ARG A 275 -7.23 -14.16 10.26
N PHE A 276 -6.61 -14.31 9.08
CA PHE A 276 -5.41 -13.52 8.75
C PHE A 276 -5.73 -12.03 8.67
N TRP A 277 -6.82 -11.67 7.99
CA TRP A 277 -7.30 -10.29 7.90
C TRP A 277 -7.76 -9.75 9.25
N ALA A 278 -8.50 -10.54 10.05
CA ALA A 278 -8.92 -10.13 11.39
C ALA A 278 -7.74 -9.77 12.30
N ASN A 279 -6.75 -10.67 12.40
CA ASN A 279 -5.54 -10.42 13.19
C ASN A 279 -4.75 -9.21 12.66
N PHE A 280 -4.71 -9.02 11.34
CA PHE A 280 -4.08 -7.85 10.73
C PHE A 280 -4.80 -6.56 11.12
N VAL A 281 -6.13 -6.52 11.05
CA VAL A 281 -6.94 -5.36 11.46
C VAL A 281 -6.70 -5.03 12.92
N THR A 282 -6.83 -5.98 13.85
CA THR A 282 -6.61 -5.74 15.29
C THR A 282 -5.20 -5.20 15.57
N ALA A 283 -4.16 -5.82 15.02
CA ALA A 283 -2.77 -5.39 15.25
C ALA A 283 -2.48 -4.02 14.62
N LYS A 284 -3.01 -3.75 13.44
CA LYS A 284 -2.79 -2.47 12.73
C LYS A 284 -3.64 -1.33 13.28
N LEU A 285 -4.81 -1.62 13.84
CA LEU A 285 -5.65 -0.65 14.54
C LEU A 285 -4.99 -0.19 15.83
N ALA A 286 -4.50 -1.11 16.66
CA ALA A 286 -3.71 -0.77 17.85
C ALA A 286 -2.47 0.08 17.52
N ALA A 287 -1.74 -0.27 16.45
CA ALA A 287 -0.61 0.54 15.98
C ALA A 287 -1.04 1.91 15.46
N TRP A 288 -2.15 2.01 14.70
CA TRP A 288 -2.70 3.28 14.22
C TRP A 288 -3.05 4.21 15.38
N ARG A 289 -3.77 3.72 16.41
CA ARG A 289 -4.07 4.48 17.62
C ARG A 289 -2.79 4.92 18.31
N GLN A 290 -1.86 4.00 18.53
CA GLN A 290 -0.62 4.29 19.25
C GLN A 290 0.24 5.34 18.54
N THR A 291 0.41 5.27 17.21
CA THR A 291 1.16 6.29 16.46
C THR A 291 0.50 7.66 16.58
N ASN A 292 -0.82 7.77 16.36
CA ASN A 292 -1.48 9.07 16.38
C ASN A 292 -1.48 9.71 17.79
N ILE A 293 -1.86 8.96 18.83
CA ILE A 293 -1.88 9.50 20.21
C ILE A 293 -0.46 9.89 20.64
N ASP A 294 0.55 9.04 20.41
CA ASP A 294 1.91 9.32 20.85
C ASP A 294 2.51 10.59 20.22
N TRP A 295 2.24 10.85 18.94
CA TRP A 295 2.65 12.10 18.29
C TRP A 295 1.81 13.31 18.73
N LEU A 296 0.53 13.13 19.10
CA LEU A 296 -0.33 14.21 19.59
C LEU A 296 -0.05 14.62 21.04
N THR A 297 0.31 13.67 21.92
CA THR A 297 0.41 13.92 23.37
C THR A 297 1.83 13.97 23.90
N ASN A 298 2.78 13.30 23.23
CA ASN A 298 4.12 13.08 23.77
C ASN A 298 5.22 13.77 22.92
N PHE A 299 4.87 14.39 21.79
CA PHE A 299 5.76 15.32 21.08
C PHE A 299 5.54 16.73 21.62
N THR A 300 6.63 17.40 22.02
CA THR A 300 6.58 18.75 22.61
C THR A 300 6.90 19.85 21.61
N GLY A 301 7.39 19.52 20.41
CA GLY A 301 7.63 20.49 19.35
C GLY A 301 6.35 20.94 18.63
N PRO A 302 6.38 22.07 17.91
CA PRO A 302 5.24 22.53 17.11
C PRO A 302 4.73 21.43 16.18
N THR A 303 3.42 21.18 16.18
CA THR A 303 2.79 20.14 15.35
C THR A 303 1.65 20.69 14.52
N HIS A 304 1.76 20.53 13.20
CA HIS A 304 0.68 20.82 12.27
C HIS A 304 -0.06 19.53 11.91
N ILE A 305 -1.35 19.45 12.27
CA ILE A 305 -2.18 18.27 12.02
C ILE A 305 -2.84 18.38 10.65
N VAL A 306 -2.63 17.37 9.82
CA VAL A 306 -3.25 17.25 8.49
C VAL A 306 -4.23 16.09 8.50
N LEU A 307 -5.52 16.35 8.30
CA LEU A 307 -6.49 15.28 8.05
C LEU A 307 -6.45 14.91 6.56
N TYR A 308 -6.32 13.62 6.26
CA TYR A 308 -6.22 13.14 4.88
C TYR A 308 -7.47 13.49 4.05
N ASP A 309 -8.65 13.47 4.65
CA ASP A 309 -9.89 13.78 3.93
C ASP A 309 -10.03 15.29 3.66
N ASP A 310 -9.41 16.14 4.46
CA ASP A 310 -9.26 17.58 4.19
C ASP A 310 -8.25 17.81 3.05
N LEU A 311 -7.09 17.15 3.09
CA LEU A 311 -6.11 17.15 2.01
C LEU A 311 -6.69 16.66 0.67
N VAL A 312 -7.67 15.75 0.69
CA VAL A 312 -8.38 15.30 -0.52
C VAL A 312 -9.45 16.29 -0.99
N ARG A 313 -10.12 16.98 -0.05
CA ARG A 313 -11.20 17.94 -0.33
C ARG A 313 -10.67 19.27 -0.84
N ASP A 314 -9.62 19.79 -0.21
CA ASP A 314 -8.93 21.03 -0.57
C ASP A 314 -7.42 20.80 -0.52
N VAL A 315 -6.86 20.39 -1.67
CA VAL A 315 -5.43 20.15 -1.81
C VAL A 315 -4.64 21.45 -1.67
N GLU A 316 -5.15 22.58 -2.19
CA GLU A 316 -4.41 23.83 -2.25
C GLU A 316 -4.33 24.51 -0.89
N GLY A 317 -5.47 24.73 -0.22
CA GLY A 317 -5.50 25.32 1.11
C GLY A 317 -4.72 24.49 2.12
N THR A 318 -4.84 23.16 2.06
CA THR A 318 -4.06 22.25 2.92
C THR A 318 -2.55 22.35 2.64
N LEU A 319 -2.12 22.40 1.37
CA LEU A 319 -0.70 22.55 1.06
C LEU A 319 -0.15 23.92 1.47
N ARG A 320 -0.90 25.00 1.26
CA ARG A 320 -0.51 26.35 1.71
C ARG A 320 -0.34 26.39 3.23
N ALA A 321 -1.28 25.83 3.99
CA ALA A 321 -1.20 25.77 5.45
C ALA A 321 0.00 24.94 5.97
N ILE A 322 0.35 23.83 5.29
CA ILE A 322 1.55 23.05 5.61
C ILE A 322 2.82 23.84 5.27
N LEU A 323 2.87 24.51 4.12
CA LEU A 323 4.05 25.26 3.67
C LEU A 323 4.31 26.52 4.50
N ASP A 324 3.27 27.18 4.97
CA ASP A 324 3.33 28.25 5.96
C ASP A 324 3.94 27.76 7.29
N PHE A 325 3.39 26.68 7.86
CA PHE A 325 3.97 26.03 9.05
C PHE A 325 5.42 25.56 8.85
N LEU A 326 5.78 25.15 7.62
CA LEU A 326 7.15 24.74 7.29
C LEU A 326 8.12 25.92 7.12
N GLU A 327 7.62 27.17 7.11
CA GLU A 327 8.36 28.40 6.78
C GLU A 327 8.95 28.35 5.36
N HIS A 328 8.16 27.83 4.41
CA HIS A 328 8.56 27.64 3.01
C HIS A 328 7.48 28.10 2.03
N PRO A 329 7.15 29.41 1.99
CA PRO A 329 6.18 29.95 1.06
C PRO A 329 6.61 29.72 -0.40
N VAL A 330 5.62 29.52 -1.28
CA VAL A 330 5.81 29.29 -2.72
C VAL A 330 5.01 30.30 -3.52
N THR A 331 5.42 30.56 -4.76
CA THR A 331 4.65 31.42 -5.67
C THR A 331 3.35 30.75 -6.10
N ASP A 332 2.35 31.56 -6.47
CA ASP A 332 1.08 31.04 -6.96
C ASP A 332 1.24 30.22 -8.25
N ASP A 333 2.20 30.54 -9.12
CA ASP A 333 2.53 29.72 -10.31
C ASP A 333 3.05 28.32 -9.94
N ALA A 334 3.91 28.24 -8.92
CA ALA A 334 4.46 26.97 -8.45
C ALA A 334 3.37 26.12 -7.78
N MET A 335 2.48 26.74 -7.01
CA MET A 335 1.30 26.09 -6.46
C MET A 335 0.35 25.63 -7.58
N ALA A 336 0.02 26.48 -8.54
CA ALA A 336 -0.88 26.16 -9.66
C ALA A 336 -0.38 24.95 -10.46
N CYS A 337 0.92 24.89 -10.78
CA CYS A 337 1.52 23.70 -11.41
C CYS A 337 1.40 22.44 -10.54
N ALA A 338 1.62 22.55 -9.22
CA ALA A 338 1.48 21.43 -8.30
C ALA A 338 0.03 20.93 -8.22
N ILE A 339 -0.95 21.84 -8.24
CA ILE A 339 -2.38 21.52 -8.27
C ILE A 339 -2.80 20.90 -9.61
N GLU A 340 -2.32 21.41 -10.74
CA GLU A 340 -2.53 20.79 -12.07
C GLU A 340 -2.08 19.32 -12.06
N ARG A 341 -0.91 19.05 -11.48
CA ARG A 341 -0.25 17.73 -11.50
C ARG A 341 -0.55 16.84 -10.30
N ARG A 342 -1.44 17.28 -9.39
CA ARG A 342 -1.65 16.72 -8.04
C ARG A 342 -1.83 15.21 -7.94
N GLU A 343 -2.37 14.52 -8.96
CA GLU A 343 -2.61 13.07 -8.92
C GLU A 343 -1.30 12.25 -8.86
N GLY A 344 -0.30 12.64 -9.66
CA GLY A 344 0.93 11.88 -9.87
C GLY A 344 0.71 10.39 -10.21
N ILE A 345 1.68 9.55 -9.86
CA ILE A 345 1.58 8.07 -9.94
C ILE A 345 1.27 7.42 -8.58
N TYR A 346 1.31 8.19 -7.48
CA TYR A 346 1.26 7.66 -6.12
C TYR A 346 -0.16 7.63 -5.54
N ARG A 347 -1.11 8.39 -6.11
CA ARG A 347 -2.53 8.31 -5.75
C ARG A 347 -3.17 7.09 -6.42
N ARG A 348 -3.45 6.06 -5.62
CA ARG A 348 -4.12 4.84 -6.10
C ARG A 348 -5.55 5.15 -6.57
N LYS A 349 -5.77 5.12 -7.89
CA LYS A 349 -7.11 5.20 -8.49
C LYS A 349 -7.99 4.06 -7.96
N ARG A 350 -9.16 4.39 -7.41
CA ARG A 350 -10.13 3.41 -6.90
C ARG A 350 -10.67 2.60 -8.08
N ARG A 351 -10.37 1.29 -8.14
CA ARG A 351 -10.98 0.40 -9.14
C ARG A 351 -12.47 0.27 -8.83
N ALA A 352 -13.35 0.32 -9.84
CA ALA A 352 -14.79 0.18 -9.66
C ALA A 352 -15.18 -1.12 -8.91
N LEU A 353 -14.53 -2.24 -9.23
CA LEU A 353 -14.69 -3.52 -8.52
C LEU A 353 -14.25 -3.49 -7.05
N ALA A 354 -13.33 -2.59 -6.68
CA ALA A 354 -12.91 -2.37 -5.29
C ALA A 354 -13.79 -1.32 -4.57
N ALA A 355 -14.74 -0.68 -5.27
CA ALA A 355 -15.64 0.29 -4.64
C ALA A 355 -16.70 -0.39 -3.77
N ASN A 356 -17.17 -1.58 -4.17
CA ASN A 356 -18.23 -2.34 -3.52
C ASN A 356 -17.71 -3.49 -2.63
N PHE A 357 -16.40 -3.68 -2.53
CA PHE A 357 -15.80 -4.69 -1.66
C PHE A 357 -15.43 -4.10 -0.30
N ASP A 358 -16.27 -4.35 0.69
CA ASP A 358 -16.00 -4.04 2.10
C ASP A 358 -15.44 -5.29 2.82
N PRO A 359 -14.16 -5.30 3.22
CA PRO A 359 -13.57 -6.43 3.92
C PRO A 359 -13.89 -6.46 5.42
N TYR A 360 -14.57 -5.45 5.99
CA TYR A 360 -14.73 -5.30 7.43
C TYR A 360 -16.03 -5.94 7.95
N THR A 361 -15.91 -6.81 8.95
CA THR A 361 -17.08 -7.33 9.69
C THR A 361 -17.71 -6.23 10.56
N PRO A 362 -18.98 -6.37 11.00
CA PRO A 362 -19.61 -5.39 11.89
C PRO A 362 -18.82 -5.15 13.20
N SER A 363 -18.24 -6.20 13.77
CA SER A 363 -17.35 -6.10 14.95
C SER A 363 -16.08 -5.30 14.65
N MET A 364 -15.43 -5.51 13.50
CA MET A 364 -14.29 -4.68 13.09
C MET A 364 -14.69 -3.22 12.90
N LYS A 365 -15.85 -2.96 12.30
CA LYS A 365 -16.38 -1.60 12.12
C LYS A 365 -16.65 -0.90 13.45
N SER A 366 -17.04 -1.63 14.50
CA SER A 366 -17.13 -1.03 15.85
C SER A 366 -15.76 -0.62 16.35
N MET A 367 -14.82 -1.57 16.48
CA MET A 367 -13.46 -1.27 16.97
C MET A 367 -12.79 -0.11 16.21
N LEU A 368 -13.02 -0.03 14.89
CA LEU A 368 -12.52 1.05 14.04
C LEU A 368 -13.12 2.41 14.38
N ARG A 369 -14.42 2.51 14.69
CA ARG A 369 -15.05 3.74 15.17
C ARG A 369 -14.56 4.08 16.56
N ASP A 370 -14.62 3.12 17.47
CA ASP A 370 -14.31 3.33 18.90
C ASP A 370 -12.90 3.94 19.07
N GLN A 371 -11.89 3.45 18.35
CA GLN A 371 -10.54 4.04 18.36
C GLN A 371 -10.40 5.30 17.48
N GLN A 372 -11.21 5.45 16.42
CA GLN A 372 -11.22 6.69 15.64
C GLN A 372 -11.71 7.86 16.51
N ASP A 373 -12.82 7.67 17.21
CA ASP A 373 -13.46 8.71 18.00
C ASP A 373 -12.54 9.15 19.16
N GLU A 374 -11.82 8.22 19.78
CA GLU A 374 -10.75 8.50 20.75
C GLU A 374 -9.62 9.36 20.15
N VAL A 375 -9.02 8.94 19.03
CA VAL A 375 -7.93 9.70 18.39
C VAL A 375 -8.40 11.08 17.92
N PHE A 376 -9.62 11.20 17.40
CA PHE A 376 -10.16 12.46 16.93
C PHE A 376 -10.55 13.39 18.10
N ALA A 377 -10.89 12.86 19.28
CA ALA A 377 -10.98 13.65 20.50
C ALA A 377 -9.61 14.22 20.92
N HIS A 378 -8.52 13.46 20.79
CA HIS A 378 -7.16 13.97 20.99
C HIS A 378 -6.77 15.05 19.97
N VAL A 379 -7.11 14.87 18.68
CA VAL A 379 -6.90 15.89 17.62
C VAL A 379 -7.64 17.18 17.97
N LYS A 380 -8.93 17.08 18.31
CA LYS A 380 -9.76 18.25 18.68
C LYS A 380 -9.18 18.96 19.90
N LYS A 381 -8.75 18.22 20.93
CA LYS A 381 -8.10 18.80 22.12
C LYS A 381 -6.80 19.53 21.76
N TYR A 382 -5.96 18.97 20.90
CA TYR A 382 -4.74 19.62 20.43
C TYR A 382 -5.05 20.93 19.70
N GLN A 383 -5.99 20.91 18.75
CA GLN A 383 -6.40 22.09 18.00
C GLN A 383 -6.99 23.20 18.89
N GLN A 384 -7.72 22.84 19.95
CA GLN A 384 -8.23 23.81 20.93
C GLN A 384 -7.09 24.46 21.74
N LEU A 385 -6.09 23.69 22.16
CA LEU A 385 -4.91 24.18 22.90
C LEU A 385 -3.93 25.00 22.05
N ALA A 386 -3.99 24.87 20.72
CA ALA A 386 -3.14 25.63 19.79
C ALA A 386 -3.72 27.02 19.42
N VAL A 387 -4.95 27.32 19.85
CA VAL A 387 -5.66 28.60 19.61
C VAL A 387 -5.81 29.43 20.89
N SER A 388 -5.57 28.83 22.06
CA SER A 388 -5.52 29.46 23.38
C SER A 388 -4.12 29.90 23.77
#